data_AF-K1Q4X2-F1
#
_entry.id   AF-K1Q4X2-F1
#
_cell.length_a   1.000
_cell.length_b   1.000
_cell.length_c   1.000
_cell.angle_alpha   90.00
_cell.angle_beta   90.00
_cell.angle_gamma   90.00
#
_symmetry.space_group_name_H-M   'P 1'
#
loop_
_entity.id
_entity.type
_entity.pdbx_description
1 polymer ?
#
loop_
_entity_poly.entity_id
_entity_poly.type
_entity_poly.pdbx_seq_one_letter_code
_entity_poly.pdbx_strand_id
1 'polypeptide(L)'
;MMFSSDKTKTEAGFSLAYEVKNITECLQDPLGESYAGQINVTSNGSACARWDSTLAMKNGFSELLDQENYCRNPNNQPMPWCFNAATEHPEYCNISFCGKRQSIF
;
A
#
# COMPACT_ATOMS: atom_id res chain seq x y z
N MET A 1 31.02 -20.91 7.60
CA MET A 1 30.66 -21.56 8.88
C MET A 1 30.74 -20.47 9.95
N MET A 2 29.83 -20.21 10.88
CA MET A 2 28.44 -20.53 11.18
C MET A 2 28.00 -19.43 12.18
N PHE A 3 26.69 -19.35 12.44
CA PHE A 3 25.91 -18.32 13.13
C PHE A 3 26.12 -18.19 14.65
N SER A 4 25.79 -17.01 15.20
CA SER A 4 24.85 -16.81 16.34
C SER A 4 24.69 -15.29 16.55
N SER A 5 23.50 -14.67 16.43
CA SER A 5 22.25 -14.84 17.20
C SER A 5 22.37 -14.34 18.63
N ASP A 6 21.97 -13.08 18.85
CA ASP A 6 21.39 -12.66 20.12
C ASP A 6 20.07 -11.93 19.86
N LYS A 7 18.99 -12.63 20.22
CA LYS A 7 17.62 -12.11 20.26
C LYS A 7 17.33 -11.80 21.72
N THR A 8 17.15 -10.53 22.06
CA THR A 8 16.52 -10.15 23.32
C THR A 8 15.35 -9.22 23.03
N LYS A 9 14.17 -9.81 22.88
CA LYS A 9 12.91 -9.09 23.08
C LYS A 9 12.05 -9.92 24.05
N THR A 10 12.19 -9.59 25.32
CA THR A 10 11.32 -10.06 26.39
C THR A 10 10.20 -9.04 26.51
N GLU A 11 9.01 -9.32 25.99
CA GLU A 11 7.75 -8.82 26.57
C GLU A 11 6.63 -9.84 26.29
N ALA A 12 5.71 -9.91 27.25
CA ALA A 12 4.86 -11.04 27.59
C ALA A 12 3.87 -11.53 26.51
N GLY A 13 3.48 -12.79 26.66
CA GLY A 13 2.60 -13.50 25.75
C GLY A 13 1.21 -12.89 25.58
N PHE A 14 0.81 -12.78 24.32
CA PHE A 14 -0.57 -12.76 23.88
C PHE A 14 -0.63 -13.60 22.60
N SER A 15 -1.21 -14.81 22.69
CA SER A 15 -1.44 -15.66 21.53
C SER A 15 -2.65 -15.11 20.76
N LEU A 16 -2.40 -14.12 19.91
CA LEU A 16 -3.18 -13.94 18.70
C LEU A 16 -2.27 -14.36 17.55
N ALA A 17 -2.63 -15.44 16.85
CA ALA A 17 -2.09 -15.70 15.53
C ALA A 17 -2.66 -14.64 14.56
N TYR A 18 -2.26 -13.38 14.75
CA TYR A 18 -2.32 -12.40 13.68
C TYR A 18 -1.11 -12.72 12.81
N GLU A 19 -1.35 -13.18 11.57
CA GLU A 19 -0.31 -13.13 10.56
C GLU A 19 0.17 -11.68 10.53
N VAL A 20 1.42 -11.44 10.93
CA VAL A 20 2.09 -10.18 10.65
C VAL A 20 2.25 -10.17 9.13
N LYS A 21 1.22 -9.73 8.41
CA LYS A 21 1.29 -9.47 6.97
C LYS A 21 2.46 -8.53 6.81
N ASN A 22 3.49 -8.99 6.13
CA ASN A 22 4.67 -8.19 5.86
C ASN A 22 4.27 -7.19 4.78
N ILE A 23 3.64 -6.10 5.20
CA ILE A 23 3.13 -5.04 4.33
C ILE A 23 4.34 -4.44 3.63
N THR A 24 4.38 -4.61 2.31
CA THR A 24 5.48 -4.13 1.48
C THR A 24 5.14 -2.75 0.95
N GLU A 25 5.86 -1.72 1.41
CA GLU A 25 5.64 -0.31 1.03
C GLU A 25 6.23 0.06 -0.34
N CYS A 26 6.42 -0.92 -1.22
CA CYS A 26 7.02 -0.72 -2.52
C CYS A 26 6.34 -1.59 -3.58
N LEU A 27 6.46 -1.18 -4.85
CA LEU A 27 5.90 -1.91 -5.99
C LEU A 27 6.74 -3.15 -6.29
N GLN A 28 6.10 -4.31 -6.35
CA GLN A 28 6.72 -5.58 -6.76
C GLN A 28 6.57 -5.86 -8.25
N ASP A 29 5.56 -5.24 -8.88
CA ASP A 29 5.25 -5.37 -10.30
C ASP A 29 5.12 -3.96 -10.95
N PRO A 30 5.35 -3.83 -12.28
CA PRO A 30 5.32 -2.54 -12.98
C PRO A 30 4.03 -1.73 -12.83
N LEU A 31 2.89 -2.38 -12.65
CA LEU A 31 1.58 -1.74 -12.56
C LEU A 31 1.18 -1.46 -11.10
N GLY A 32 1.79 -2.14 -10.14
CA GLY A 32 1.41 -2.10 -8.74
C GLY A 32 0.04 -2.73 -8.46
N GLU A 33 -0.39 -3.69 -9.29
CA GLU A 33 -1.66 -4.41 -9.09
C GLU A 33 -1.69 -5.17 -7.76
N SER A 34 -0.51 -5.67 -7.35
CA SER A 34 -0.33 -6.40 -6.08
C SER A 34 0.02 -5.51 -4.89
N TYR A 35 0.07 -4.19 -5.07
CA TYR A 35 0.50 -3.27 -4.01
C TYR A 35 -0.49 -3.29 -2.84
N ALA A 36 0.01 -3.72 -1.68
CA ALA A 36 -0.75 -3.83 -0.43
C ALA A 36 -0.22 -2.92 0.68
N GLY A 37 0.65 -1.95 0.34
CA GLY A 37 1.18 -0.97 1.28
C GLY A 37 0.17 0.07 1.74
N GLN A 38 0.61 0.97 2.61
CA GLN A 38 -0.22 1.93 3.34
C GLN A 38 -0.06 3.39 2.87
N ILE A 39 0.60 3.62 1.73
CA ILE A 39 0.66 4.97 1.14
C ILE A 39 -0.77 5.42 0.82
N ASN A 40 -1.14 6.60 1.31
CA ASN A 40 -2.46 7.22 1.17
C ASN A 40 -2.38 8.69 0.76
N VAL A 41 -1.31 9.05 0.06
CA VAL A 41 -1.06 10.39 -0.45
C VAL A 41 -0.76 10.31 -1.95
N THR A 42 -1.39 11.18 -2.73
CA THR A 42 -1.18 11.26 -4.17
C THR A 42 0.21 11.82 -4.49
N SER A 43 0.66 11.71 -5.74
CA SER A 43 1.94 12.26 -6.19
C SER A 43 2.06 13.76 -5.94
N ASN A 44 0.93 14.46 -5.86
CA ASN A 44 0.86 15.90 -5.65
C ASN A 44 0.74 16.30 -4.17
N GLY A 45 0.74 15.33 -3.25
CA GLY A 45 0.64 15.59 -1.81
C GLY A 45 -0.80 15.66 -1.27
N SER A 46 -1.81 15.34 -2.08
CA SER A 46 -3.20 15.33 -1.64
C SER A 46 -3.53 14.05 -0.88
N ALA A 47 -4.40 14.13 0.12
CA ALA A 47 -4.86 12.95 0.85
C ALA A 47 -5.80 12.10 -0.02
N CYS A 48 -5.67 10.77 0.07
CA CYS A 48 -6.58 9.82 -0.54
C CYS A 48 -7.92 9.73 0.23
N ALA A 49 -9.02 9.65 -0.51
CA ALA A 49 -10.34 9.32 0.00
C ALA A 49 -10.42 7.82 0.35
N ARG A 50 -11.32 7.46 1.27
CA ARG A 50 -11.57 6.06 1.62
C ARG A 50 -12.26 5.30 0.49
N TRP A 51 -11.90 4.03 0.33
CA TRP A 51 -12.54 3.11 -0.63
C TRP A 51 -13.94 2.66 -0.22
N ASP A 52 -14.32 2.79 1.05
CA ASP A 52 -15.70 2.58 1.50
C ASP A 52 -16.62 3.78 1.27
N SER A 53 -16.11 4.84 0.66
CA SER A 53 -16.92 6.01 0.32
C SER A 53 -17.96 5.68 -0.76
N THR A 54 -19.08 6.40 -0.71
CA THR A 54 -20.10 6.34 -1.76
C THR A 54 -19.54 6.65 -3.15
N LEU A 55 -18.49 7.49 -3.23
CA LEU A 55 -17.78 7.80 -4.47
C LEU A 55 -17.16 6.53 -5.08
N ALA A 56 -16.35 5.81 -4.31
CA ALA A 56 -15.69 4.59 -4.77
C ALA A 56 -16.71 3.49 -5.13
N MET A 57 -17.74 3.30 -4.30
CA MET A 57 -18.81 2.33 -4.57
C MET A 57 -19.57 2.63 -5.88
N LYS A 58 -19.92 3.89 -6.14
CA LYS A 58 -20.61 4.30 -7.38
C LYS A 58 -19.73 4.13 -8.62
N ASN A 59 -18.42 4.21 -8.47
CA ASN A 59 -17.46 3.97 -9.56
C ASN A 59 -17.07 2.50 -9.72
N GLY A 60 -17.70 1.58 -8.96
CA GLY A 60 -17.54 0.14 -9.15
C GLY A 60 -16.34 -0.46 -8.43
N PHE A 61 -15.81 0.17 -7.38
CA PHE A 61 -14.67 -0.31 -6.60
C PHE A 61 -15.07 -0.93 -5.26
N SER A 62 -16.18 -1.68 -5.23
CA SER A 62 -16.71 -2.30 -4.01
C SER A 62 -15.86 -3.46 -3.49
N GLU A 63 -14.90 -3.95 -4.27
CA GLU A 63 -13.90 -4.92 -3.85
C GLU A 63 -12.81 -4.32 -2.96
N LEU A 64 -12.74 -2.99 -2.83
CA LEU A 64 -11.71 -2.29 -2.06
C LEU A 64 -12.19 -1.76 -0.70
N LEU A 65 -13.40 -2.12 -0.25
CA LEU A 65 -14.00 -1.56 0.98
C LEU A 65 -13.13 -1.73 2.24
N ASP A 66 -12.30 -2.77 2.30
CA ASP A 66 -11.38 -3.08 3.40
C ASP A 66 -9.95 -2.53 3.20
N GLN A 67 -9.72 -1.78 2.11
CA GLN A 67 -8.41 -1.23 1.75
C GLN A 67 -8.18 0.19 2.29
N GLU A 68 -9.01 0.62 3.26
CA GLU A 68 -8.91 1.92 3.92
C GLU A 68 -8.90 3.08 2.90
N ASN A 69 -7.91 3.97 2.96
CA ASN A 69 -7.66 5.01 1.97
C ASN A 69 -6.30 4.82 1.27
N TYR A 70 -5.82 3.59 1.16
CA TYR A 70 -4.51 3.31 0.59
C TYR A 70 -4.54 3.27 -0.94
N CYS A 71 -3.46 3.65 -1.58
CA CYS A 71 -3.35 3.59 -3.04
C CYS A 71 -3.49 2.15 -3.53
N ARG A 72 -4.30 1.93 -4.57
CA ARG A 72 -4.55 0.61 -5.16
C ARG A 72 -4.61 0.70 -6.67
N ASN A 73 -4.53 -0.43 -7.36
CA ASN A 73 -4.69 -0.50 -8.80
C ASN A 73 -5.63 -1.64 -9.20
N PRO A 74 -6.95 -1.50 -8.98
CA PRO A 74 -7.92 -2.57 -9.26
C PRO A 74 -8.25 -2.72 -10.77
N ASN A 75 -7.91 -1.73 -11.59
CA ASN A 75 -8.44 -1.56 -12.94
C ASN A 75 -7.33 -1.39 -13.99
N ASN A 76 -6.23 -2.12 -13.82
CA ASN A 76 -5.08 -2.22 -14.73
C ASN A 76 -4.58 -0.84 -15.23
N GLN A 77 -4.58 0.16 -14.36
CA GLN A 77 -4.01 1.47 -14.65
C GLN A 77 -2.48 1.38 -14.66
N PRO A 78 -1.76 2.39 -15.18
CA PRO A 78 -0.31 2.36 -15.23
C PRO A 78 0.38 2.28 -13.86
N MET A 79 -0.26 2.77 -12.80
CA MET A 79 0.30 2.85 -11.44
C MET A 79 -0.83 2.83 -10.39
N PRO A 80 -0.53 2.52 -9.12
CA PRO A 80 -1.49 2.69 -8.04
C PRO A 80 -1.96 4.12 -7.92
N TRP A 81 -3.25 4.26 -7.62
CA TRP A 81 -3.96 5.51 -7.55
C TRP A 81 -5.01 5.48 -6.45
N CYS A 82 -5.60 6.63 -6.17
CA CYS A 82 -6.74 6.77 -5.28
C CYS A 82 -7.57 7.98 -5.71
N PHE A 83 -8.78 8.14 -5.18
CA PHE A 83 -9.51 9.39 -5.31
C PHE A 83 -8.90 10.45 -4.38
N ASN A 84 -8.72 11.67 -4.86
CA ASN A 84 -8.34 12.80 -4.04
C ASN A 84 -9.50 13.17 -3.10
N ALA A 85 -9.25 13.26 -1.80
CA ALA A 85 -10.26 13.55 -0.79
C ALA A 85 -10.91 14.93 -0.91
N ALA A 86 -10.23 15.91 -1.53
CA ALA A 86 -10.73 17.26 -1.71
C ALA A 86 -11.44 17.46 -3.06
N THR A 87 -10.96 16.83 -4.13
CA THR A 87 -11.47 17.06 -5.50
C THR A 87 -12.34 15.91 -6.02
N GLU A 88 -12.34 14.76 -5.35
CA GLU A 88 -13.00 13.52 -5.78
C GLU A 88 -12.51 12.96 -7.13
N HIS A 89 -11.42 13.51 -7.68
CA HIS A 89 -10.84 13.04 -8.93
C HIS A 89 -9.80 11.94 -8.66
N PRO A 90 -9.66 10.95 -9.57
CA PRO A 90 -8.61 9.94 -9.47
C PRO A 90 -7.22 10.58 -9.70
N GLU A 91 -6.28 10.28 -8.81
CA GLU A 91 -4.89 10.75 -8.86
C GLU A 91 -3.93 9.61 -8.56
N TYR A 92 -2.80 9.55 -9.28
CA TYR A 92 -1.76 8.54 -9.07
C TYR A 92 -0.99 8.78 -7.77
N CYS A 93 -0.47 7.70 -7.21
CA CYS A 93 0.42 7.73 -6.06
C CYS A 93 1.87 7.53 -6.47
N ASN A 94 2.79 8.22 -5.80
CA ASN A 94 4.22 8.07 -6.03
C ASN A 94 4.78 6.95 -5.15
N ILE A 95 4.85 5.73 -5.69
CA ILE A 95 5.30 4.53 -4.96
C ILE A 95 6.56 3.99 -5.62
N SER A 96 7.61 3.80 -4.82
CA SER A 96 8.89 3.31 -5.33
C SER A 96 8.85 1.80 -5.56
N PHE A 97 9.62 1.30 -6.54
CA PHE A 97 9.83 -0.13 -6.72
C PHE A 97 10.65 -0.75 -5.59
N CYS A 98 10.34 -2.00 -5.24
CA CYS A 98 11.13 -2.75 -4.29
C CYS A 98 12.52 -3.01 -4.87
N GLY A 99 13.56 -2.48 -4.20
CA GLY A 99 14.93 -2.96 -4.31
C GLY A 99 15.46 -3.24 -5.72
N LYS A 100 15.43 -2.26 -6.64
CA LYS A 100 16.66 -2.05 -7.41
C LYS A 100 17.57 -1.25 -6.49
N ARG A 101 18.63 -1.89 -5.95
CA ARG A 101 19.76 -1.13 -5.42
C ARG A 101 20.07 -0.06 -6.46
N GLN A 102 20.06 1.20 -6.07
CA GLN A 102 20.75 2.21 -6.84
C GLN A 102 22.23 1.79 -6.78
N SER A 103 22.68 1.02 -7.78
CA SER A 103 24.11 0.89 -8.05
C SER A 103 24.54 2.26 -8.53
N ILE A 104 24.95 3.08 -7.57
CA ILE A 104 25.78 4.25 -7.82
C ILE A 104 27.09 3.67 -8.36
N PHE A 105 27.29 3.80 -9.67
CA PHE A 105 28.61 3.66 -10.29
C PHE A 105 29.36 4.98 -10.12
#